data_AF-A0A1Y1Q7Q0-F1
#
_entry.id   AF-A0A1Y1Q7Q0-F1
#
_cell.length_a   1.000
_cell.length_b   1.000
_cell.length_c   1.000
_cell.angle_alpha   90.00
_cell.angle_beta   90.00
_cell.angle_gamma   90.00
#
_symmetry.space_group_name_H-M   'P 1'
#
loop_
_entity.id
_entity.type
_entity.pdbx_description
1 polymer ?
#
loop_
_entity_poly.entity_id
_entity_poly.type
_entity_poly.pdbx_seq_one_letter_code
_entity_poly.pdbx_strand_id
1 'polypeptide(L)'
;MLDPKRLRTELEETAAQLARRGFKLDVDTIRSVEERRKSLQVETQNLQNERNSRSKTIGQAKAKGEDIAPLLAEVANMGDTLKAKEQELARLQSELDA
;
A
#
# COMPACT_ATOMS: atom_id res chain seq x y z
N MET A 1 15.37 -12.01 13.26
CA MET A 1 14.02 -11.79 12.70
C MET A 1 13.55 -13.07 12.03
N LEU A 2 12.29 -13.44 12.25
CA LEU A 2 11.60 -14.40 11.39
C LEU A 2 11.52 -13.81 9.98
N ASP A 3 11.66 -14.64 8.95
CA ASP A 3 11.53 -14.19 7.57
C ASP A 3 10.09 -13.67 7.34
N PRO A 4 9.89 -12.37 7.03
CA PRO A 4 8.55 -11.81 6.80
C PRO A 4 7.83 -12.54 5.68
N LYS A 5 8.57 -13.09 4.72
CA LYS A 5 8.00 -13.87 3.62
C LYS A 5 7.42 -15.19 4.13
N ARG A 6 8.09 -15.87 5.06
CA ARG A 6 7.59 -17.10 5.70
C ARG A 6 6.41 -16.82 6.62
N LEU A 7 6.39 -15.70 7.33
CA LEU A 7 5.22 -15.29 8.11
C LEU A 7 4.01 -14.97 7.21
N ARG A 8 4.22 -14.59 5.95
CA ARG A 8 3.14 -14.34 4.99
C ARG A 8 2.62 -15.59 4.30
N THR A 9 3.48 -16.58 4.03
CA THR A 9 3.12 -17.80 3.27
C THR A 9 2.84 -19.01 4.17
N GLU A 10 3.50 -19.09 5.32
CA GLU A 10 3.56 -20.25 6.21
C GLU A 10 3.17 -19.86 7.66
N LEU A 11 2.23 -18.90 7.82
CA LEU A 11 1.88 -18.34 9.14
C LEU A 11 1.40 -19.42 10.13
N GLU A 12 0.53 -20.32 9.68
CA GLU A 12 -0.02 -21.40 10.52
C GLU A 12 1.04 -22.44 10.88
N GLU A 13 1.92 -22.79 9.94
CA GLU A 13 3.01 -23.71 10.19
C GLU A 13 4.03 -23.11 11.18
N THR A 14 4.34 -21.82 11.01
CA THR A 14 5.21 -21.07 11.93
C THR A 14 4.60 -21.00 13.34
N ALA A 15 3.29 -20.72 13.43
CA ALA A 15 2.57 -20.72 14.71
C ALA A 15 2.60 -22.10 15.38
N ALA A 16 2.40 -23.19 14.63
CA ALA A 16 2.46 -24.55 15.15
C ALA A 16 3.87 -24.93 15.65
N GLN A 17 4.92 -24.52 14.92
CA GLN A 17 6.31 -24.75 15.34
C GLN A 17 6.68 -23.95 16.60
N LEU A 18 6.20 -22.71 16.71
CA LEU A 18 6.40 -21.86 17.88
C LEU A 18 5.63 -22.37 19.10
N ALA A 19 4.41 -22.88 18.91
CA ALA A 19 3.60 -23.47 19.98
C ALA A 19 4.28 -24.67 20.62
N ARG A 20 4.99 -25.50 19.84
CA ARG A 20 5.83 -26.61 20.36
C ARG A 20 6.94 -26.15 21.30
N ARG A 21 7.38 -24.89 21.18
CA ARG A 21 8.38 -24.26 22.05
C ARG A 21 7.75 -23.44 23.18
N GLY A 22 6.43 -23.52 23.36
CA GLY A 22 5.68 -22.78 24.37
C GLY A 22 5.39 -21.32 23.99
N PHE A 23 5.62 -20.92 22.75
CA PHE A 23 5.36 -19.56 22.27
C PHE A 23 4.06 -19.52 21.46
N LYS A 24 3.10 -18.68 21.87
CA LYS A 24 1.85 -18.47 21.13
C LYS A 24 2.01 -17.29 20.18
N LEU A 25 2.06 -17.56 18.88
CA LEU A 25 2.02 -16.53 17.86
C LEU A 25 0.59 -15.99 17.71
N ASP A 26 0.43 -14.67 17.66
CA ASP A 26 -0.86 -14.03 17.39
C ASP A 26 -1.12 -13.96 15.88
N VAL A 27 -1.63 -15.09 15.37
CA VAL A 27 -1.93 -15.28 13.94
C VAL A 27 -2.99 -14.30 13.46
N ASP A 28 -3.98 -13.98 14.28
CA ASP A 28 -5.11 -13.11 13.91
C ASP A 28 -4.64 -11.66 13.72
N THR A 29 -3.82 -11.16 14.64
CA THR A 29 -3.21 -9.83 14.51
C THR A 29 -2.32 -9.75 13.27
N ILE A 30 -1.45 -10.73 13.04
CA ILE A 30 -0.57 -10.75 11.86
C ILE A 30 -1.38 -10.79 10.56
N ARG A 31 -2.44 -11.60 10.51
CA ARG A 31 -3.33 -11.69 9.35
C ARG A 31 -4.01 -10.35 9.06
N SER A 32 -4.55 -9.69 10.08
CA SER A 32 -5.23 -8.40 9.94
C SER A 32 -4.28 -7.29 9.43
N VAL A 33 -3.07 -7.23 9.98
CA VAL A 33 -2.05 -6.25 9.56
C VAL A 33 -1.61 -6.50 8.12
N GLU A 34 -1.41 -7.76 7.72
CA GLU A 34 -1.03 -8.12 6.35
C GLU A 34 -2.15 -7.85 5.34
N GLU A 35 -3.42 -8.07 5.71
CA GLU A 35 -4.58 -7.69 4.89
C GLU A 35 -4.63 -6.18 4.66
N ARG A 36 -4.46 -5.38 5.72
CA ARG A 36 -4.40 -3.91 5.62
C ARG A 36 -3.25 -3.47 4.73
N ARG A 37 -2.07 -4.09 4.87
CA ARG A 37 -0.90 -3.82 4.03
C ARG A 37 -1.17 -4.12 2.55
N LYS A 38 -1.83 -5.24 2.24
CA LYS A 38 -2.26 -5.57 0.87
C LYS A 38 -3.25 -4.55 0.32
N SER A 39 -4.26 -4.16 1.10
CA SER A 39 -5.24 -3.15 0.67
C SER A 39 -4.56 -1.83 0.33
N LEU A 40 -3.71 -1.33 1.24
CA LEU A 40 -2.96 -0.08 1.03
C LEU A 40 -2.04 -0.15 -0.19
N GLN A 41 -1.38 -1.29 -0.42
CA GLN A 41 -0.53 -1.46 -1.61
C GLN A 41 -1.35 -1.37 -2.91
N VAL A 42 -2.51 -2.02 -2.95
CA VAL A 42 -3.41 -1.98 -4.13
C VAL A 42 -3.97 -0.58 -4.33
N GLU A 43 -4.43 0.09 -3.26
CA GLU A 43 -4.91 1.47 -3.31
C GLU A 43 -3.84 2.43 -3.84
N THR A 44 -2.61 2.30 -3.35
CA THR A 44 -1.46 3.12 -3.79
C THR A 44 -1.19 2.91 -5.28
N GLN A 45 -1.18 1.65 -5.73
CA GLN A 45 -0.97 1.33 -7.15
C GLN A 45 -2.09 1.88 -8.04
N ASN A 46 -3.34 1.80 -7.58
CA ASN A 46 -4.50 2.33 -8.30
C ASN A 46 -4.43 3.86 -8.41
N LEU A 47 -4.14 4.56 -7.31
CA LEU A 47 -3.96 6.01 -7.30
C LEU A 47 -2.81 6.45 -8.20
N GLN A 48 -1.68 5.73 -8.19
CA GLN A 48 -0.55 6.01 -9.06
C GLN A 48 -0.92 5.85 -10.54
N ASN A 49 -1.67 4.80 -10.87
CA ASN A 49 -2.15 4.56 -12.23
C ASN A 49 -3.14 5.65 -12.69
N GLU A 50 -4.07 6.04 -11.82
CA GLU A 50 -5.04 7.09 -12.08
C GLU A 50 -4.37 8.44 -12.30
N ARG A 51 -3.45 8.83 -11.41
CA ARG A 51 -2.64 10.05 -11.53
C ARG A 51 -1.89 10.10 -12.87
N ASN A 52 -1.28 8.98 -13.29
CA ASN A 52 -0.55 8.90 -14.55
C ASN A 52 -1.48 9.06 -15.76
N SER A 53 -2.66 8.42 -15.72
CA SER A 53 -3.69 8.56 -16.74
C SER A 53 -4.15 10.03 -16.87
N ARG A 54 -4.48 10.67 -15.75
CA ARG A 54 -4.90 12.07 -15.68
C ARG A 54 -3.81 13.03 -16.19
N SER A 55 -2.56 12.78 -15.82
CA SER A 55 -1.41 13.57 -16.28
C SER A 55 -1.26 13.53 -17.81
N LYS A 56 -1.53 12.36 -18.43
CA LYS A 56 -1.53 12.22 -19.89
C LYS A 56 -2.68 13.01 -20.53
N THR A 57 -3.88 12.95 -19.96
CA THR A 57 -5.04 13.74 -20.42
C THR A 57 -4.77 15.25 -20.33
N ILE A 58 -4.13 15.73 -19.26
CA ILE A 58 -3.71 17.14 -19.12
C ILE A 58 -2.77 17.55 -20.26
N GLY A 59 -1.78 16.72 -20.58
CA GLY A 59 -0.87 17.00 -21.70
C GLY A 59 -1.60 17.13 -23.04
N GLN A 60 -2.60 16.28 -23.28
CA GLN A 60 -3.44 16.33 -24.48
C GLN A 60 -4.34 17.58 -24.51
N ALA A 61 -5.01 17.90 -23.39
CA ALA A 61 -5.85 19.10 -23.26
C ALA A 61 -5.03 20.39 -23.45
N LYS A 62 -3.83 20.44 -22.85
CA LYS A 62 -2.88 21.55 -23.03
C LYS A 62 -2.47 21.72 -24.49
N ALA A 63 -2.22 20.62 -25.21
CA ALA A 63 -1.87 20.67 -26.63
C ALA A 63 -3.05 21.17 -27.50
N LYS A 64 -4.29 20.96 -27.06
CA LYS A 64 -5.51 21.45 -27.71
C LYS A 64 -5.88 22.88 -27.32
N GLY A 65 -5.18 23.50 -26.38
CA GLY A 65 -5.51 24.83 -25.86
C GLY A 65 -6.75 24.86 -24.96
N GLU A 66 -7.14 23.71 -24.39
CA GLU A 66 -8.25 23.60 -23.43
C GLU A 66 -7.84 24.14 -22.04
N ASP A 67 -8.83 24.49 -21.22
CA ASP A 67 -8.58 24.85 -19.82
C ASP A 67 -8.16 23.61 -19.01
N ILE A 68 -6.93 23.65 -18.49
CA ILE A 68 -6.34 22.57 -17.70
C ILE A 68 -6.29 22.89 -16.20
N ALA A 69 -6.69 24.09 -15.76
CA ALA A 69 -6.70 24.46 -14.36
C ALA A 69 -7.47 23.47 -13.46
N PRO A 70 -8.70 23.02 -13.82
CA PRO A 70 -9.42 22.05 -12.99
C PRO A 70 -8.73 20.68 -12.94
N LEU A 71 -8.13 20.25 -14.05
CA LEU A 71 -7.43 18.96 -14.13
C LEU A 71 -6.12 18.97 -13.33
N LEU A 72 -5.39 20.08 -13.34
CA LEU A 72 -4.19 20.25 -12.53
C LEU A 72 -4.50 20.19 -11.03
N ALA A 73 -5.60 20.80 -10.60
CA ALA A 73 -6.05 20.73 -9.21
C ALA A 73 -6.40 19.29 -8.79
N GLU A 74 -7.10 18.55 -9.65
CA GLU A 74 -7.42 17.13 -9.42
C GLU A 74 -6.15 16.28 -9.25
N VAL A 75 -5.17 16.44 -10.14
CA VAL A 75 -3.90 15.68 -10.09
C VAL A 75 -3.04 16.08 -8.89
N ALA A 76 -3.06 17.35 -8.47
CA ALA A 76 -2.36 17.79 -7.26
C ALA A 76 -2.92 17.09 -6.01
N ASN A 77 -4.25 17.08 -5.85
CA ASN A 77 -4.93 16.40 -4.74
C ASN A 77 -4.66 14.88 -4.74
N MET A 78 -4.62 14.26 -5.93
CA MET A 78 -4.24 12.85 -6.06
C MET A 78 -2.79 12.61 -5.63
N GLY A 79 -1.87 13.53 -5.94
CA GLY A 79 -0.48 13.47 -5.52
C GLY A 79 -0.32 13.50 -4.00
N ASP A 80 -1.04 14.38 -3.32
CA ASP A 80 -1.02 14.47 -1.85
C ASP A 80 -1.63 13.21 -1.20
N THR A 81 -2.74 12.72 -1.76
CA THR A 81 -3.38 11.48 -1.29
C THR A 81 -2.47 10.28 -1.46
N LEU A 82 -1.82 10.15 -2.63
CA LEU A 82 -0.87 9.09 -2.92
C LEU A 82 0.30 9.11 -1.92
N LYS A 83 0.89 10.28 -1.68
CA LYS A 83 1.99 10.44 -0.73
C LYS A 83 1.59 10.05 0.70
N ALA A 84 0.37 10.40 1.12
CA ALA A 84 -0.14 9.99 2.43
C ALA A 84 -0.28 8.46 2.53
N LYS A 85 -0.80 7.81 1.48
CA LYS A 85 -0.95 6.35 1.41
C LYS A 85 0.38 5.60 1.36
N GLU A 86 1.37 6.13 0.63
CA GLU A 86 2.73 5.59 0.62
C GLU A 86 3.38 5.66 2.01
N GLN A 87 3.18 6.76 2.75
CA GLN A 87 3.67 6.89 4.12
C GLN A 87 2.97 5.92 5.08
N GLU A 88 1.65 5.73 4.93
CA GLU A 88 0.90 4.75 5.72
C GLU A 88 1.41 3.33 5.46
N LEU A 89 1.62 2.99 4.18
CA LEU A 89 2.18 1.69 3.79
C LEU A 89 3.59 1.48 4.35
N ALA A 90 4.46 2.48 4.26
CA ALA A 90 5.83 2.39 4.77
C ALA A 90 5.87 2.23 6.30
N ARG A 91 5.00 2.93 7.03
CA ARG A 91 4.85 2.76 8.48
C ARG A 91 4.40 1.35 8.83
N LEU A 92 3.37 0.84 8.15
CA LEU A 92 2.84 -0.50 8.38
C LEU A 92 3.87 -1.60 8.07
N GLN A 93 4.68 -1.40 7.02
CA GLN A 93 5.81 -2.30 6.72
C GLN A 93 6.87 -2.25 7.82
N SER A 94 7.19 -1.05 8.33
CA SER A 94 8.15 -0.91 9.43
C SER A 94 7.65 -1.55 10.74
N GLU A 95 6.34 -1.49 11.01
CA GLU A 95 5.73 -2.18 12.15
C GLU A 95 5.78 -3.71 12.01
N LEU A 96 5.69 -4.24 10.80
CA LEU A 96 5.82 -5.68 10.53
C LEU A 96 7.27 -6.18 10.55
N ASP A 97 8.23 -5.30 10.27
CA ASP A 97 9.67 -5.61 10.24
C ASP A 97 10.38 -5.28 11.58
N ALA A 98 9.66 -4.79 12.60
CA ALA A 98 10.18 -4.54 13.95
C ALA A 98 10.08 -5.78 14.85
#